data_AF-A0A061HUI1-F1
#
_entry.id   AF-A0A061HUI1-F1
#
_cell.length_a   1.000
_cell.length_b   1.000
_cell.length_c   1.000
_cell.angle_alpha   90.00
_cell.angle_beta   90.00
_cell.angle_gamma   90.00
#
_symmetry.space_group_name_H-M   'P 1'
#
loop_
_entity.id
_entity.type
_entity.pdbx_description
1 polymer ?
#
loop_
_entity_poly.entity_id
_entity_poly.type
_entity_poly.pdbx_seq_one_letter_code
_entity_poly.pdbx_strand_id
1 'polypeptide(L)'
;SSESVTLDLLTYTDLESLRSRKLGGRPGSLAPRSAQLNSKRYLILIYSVEFDRIHYPLPLPYQGKPDPVVLQGIIRSLKEELGRLRGLDGGQDTRDTREAEIWHLRE
;
A
#
# COMPACT_ATOMS: atom_id res chain seq x y z
N SER A 1 -12.41 -6.68 5.75
CA SER A 1 -11.66 -5.71 6.57
C SER A 1 -12.13 -5.80 8.02
N SER A 2 -11.28 -5.53 9.01
CA SER A 2 -11.58 -5.66 10.45
C SER A 2 -11.42 -4.32 11.16
N GLU A 3 -12.30 -4.01 12.11
CA GLU A 3 -12.31 -2.75 12.87
C GLU A 3 -11.33 -2.75 14.07
N SER A 4 -10.94 -3.93 14.56
CA SER A 4 -10.04 -4.07 15.71
C SER A 4 -8.56 -3.84 15.37
N VAL A 5 -8.24 -3.63 14.09
CA VAL A 5 -6.86 -3.46 13.61
C VAL A 5 -6.71 -2.16 12.84
N THR A 6 -5.67 -1.39 13.17
CA THR A 6 -5.26 -0.22 12.41
C THR A 6 -3.77 -0.27 12.11
N LEU A 7 -3.36 0.43 11.06
CA LEU A 7 -1.97 0.48 10.61
C LEU A 7 -1.45 1.91 10.66
N ASP A 8 -0.22 2.07 11.13
CA ASP A 8 0.51 3.34 11.12
C ASP A 8 1.92 3.13 10.57
N LEU A 9 2.51 4.15 9.93
CA LEU A 9 3.85 4.07 9.36
C LEU A 9 4.74 5.18 9.92
N LEU A 10 5.71 4.77 10.75
CA LEU A 10 6.53 5.69 11.53
C LEU A 10 7.99 5.68 11.10
N THR A 11 8.66 6.82 11.28
CA THR A 11 10.11 6.91 11.25
C THR A 11 10.71 6.59 12.62
N TYR A 12 12.02 6.44 12.67
CA TYR A 12 12.70 6.24 13.95
C TYR A 12 12.57 7.46 14.89
N THR A 13 12.53 8.68 14.35
CA THR A 13 12.32 9.91 15.14
C THR A 13 10.92 10.00 15.74
N ASP A 14 9.91 9.50 15.03
CA ASP A 14 8.53 9.49 15.54
C ASP A 14 8.40 8.51 16.71
N LEU A 15 9.01 7.32 16.61
CA LEU A 15 9.02 6.33 17.71
C LEU A 15 9.64 6.88 18.99
N GLU A 16 10.73 7.62 18.88
CA GLU A 16 11.35 8.24 20.05
C GLU A 16 10.52 9.37 20.62
N SER A 17 9.89 10.17 19.77
CA SER A 17 8.96 11.23 20.18
C SER A 17 7.75 10.64 20.90
N LEU A 18 7.24 9.50 20.44
CA LEU A 18 6.17 8.77 21.13
C LEU A 18 6.64 8.18 22.46
N ARG A 19 7.86 7.63 22.51
CA ARG A 19 8.45 7.10 23.75
C ARG A 19 8.66 8.21 24.79
N SER A 20 9.19 9.37 24.40
CA SER A 20 9.42 10.50 25.32
C SER A 20 8.11 11.05 25.88
N ARG A 21 7.08 11.18 25.03
CA ARG A 21 5.72 11.54 25.46
C ARG A 21 5.10 10.52 26.41
N LYS A 22 5.26 9.22 26.14
CA LYS A 22 4.68 8.15 26.96
C LYS A 22 5.38 7.99 28.33
N LEU A 23 6.69 8.27 28.40
CA LEU A 23 7.49 8.13 29.62
C LEU A 23 7.73 9.45 30.37
N GLY A 24 7.14 10.57 29.93
CA GLY A 24 7.33 11.89 30.55
C GLY A 24 8.79 12.42 30.50
N GLY A 25 9.62 11.84 29.63
CA GLY A 25 11.05 12.13 29.56
C GLY A 25 11.37 13.39 28.74
N ARG A 26 12.22 14.26 29.28
CA ARG A 26 12.83 15.40 28.56
C ARG A 26 13.42 14.93 27.22
N PRO A 27 13.30 15.71 26.13
CA PRO A 27 13.90 15.36 24.85
C PRO A 27 15.42 15.28 25.02
N GLY A 28 15.95 14.06 25.09
CA GLY A 28 17.39 13.81 25.09
C GLY A 28 17.96 14.24 23.74
N SER A 29 19.08 14.95 23.78
CA SER A 29 19.83 15.37 22.59
C SER A 29 19.95 14.21 21.60
N LEU A 30 19.43 14.41 20.38
CA LEU A 30 19.47 13.42 19.31
C LEU A 30 20.93 13.24 18.89
N ALA A 31 21.59 12.20 19.41
CA ALA A 31 22.92 11.82 18.94
C ALA A 31 22.89 11.62 17.41
N PRO A 32 23.90 12.09 16.66
CA PRO A 32 23.93 11.95 15.21
C PRO A 32 23.83 10.47 14.83
N ARG A 33 22.78 10.13 14.06
CA ARG A 33 22.47 8.74 13.70
C ARG A 33 23.00 8.39 12.33
N SER A 34 23.31 7.12 12.15
CA SER A 34 23.67 6.60 10.83
C SER A 34 22.52 6.82 9.84
N ALA A 35 22.86 7.09 8.58
CA ALA A 35 21.89 7.23 7.49
C ALA A 35 20.96 5.99 7.38
N GLN A 36 21.47 4.82 7.79
CA GLN A 36 20.76 3.55 7.80
C GLN A 36 19.64 3.47 8.84
N LEU A 37 19.75 4.20 9.97
CA LEU A 37 18.65 4.31 10.93
C LEU A 37 17.57 5.29 10.47
N ASN A 38 17.95 6.32 9.71
CA ASN A 38 17.04 7.36 9.25
C ASN A 38 16.17 6.90 8.04
N SER A 39 16.66 5.93 7.28
CA SER A 39 15.94 5.35 6.15
C SER A 39 14.98 4.23 6.57
N LYS A 40 15.14 3.61 7.75
CA LYS A 40 14.20 2.61 8.26
C LYS A 40 12.80 3.20 8.47
N ARG A 41 11.79 2.38 8.23
CA ARG A 41 10.40 2.64 8.56
C ARG A 41 9.87 1.57 9.48
N TYR A 42 8.88 1.89 10.28
CA TYR A 42 8.23 0.95 11.19
C TYR A 42 6.75 0.94 10.86
N LEU A 43 6.28 -0.17 10.28
CA LEU A 43 4.85 -0.40 10.15
C LEU A 43 4.34 -0.89 11.49
N ILE A 44 3.42 -0.15 12.10
CA ILE A 44 2.86 -0.47 13.41
C ILE A 44 1.49 -1.11 13.18
N LEU A 45 1.38 -2.39 13.49
CA LEU A 45 0.07 -3.02 13.63
C LEU A 45 -0.47 -2.70 15.02
N ILE A 46 -1.58 -1.98 15.05
CA ILE A 46 -2.24 -1.56 16.28
C ILE A 46 -3.49 -2.41 16.43
N TYR A 47 -3.43 -3.37 17.35
CA TYR A 47 -4.59 -4.17 17.74
C TYR A 47 -5.27 -3.48 18.90
N SER A 48 -6.50 -3.02 18.69
CA SER A 48 -7.31 -2.32 19.68
C SER A 48 -8.59 -3.11 19.95
N VAL A 49 -8.77 -3.51 21.19
CA VAL A 49 -9.97 -4.15 21.74
C VAL A 49 -10.44 -3.35 22.96
N GLU A 50 -11.52 -3.78 23.61
CA GLU A 50 -12.23 -3.03 24.66
C GLU A 50 -11.32 -2.47 25.77
N PHE A 51 -10.29 -3.22 26.16
CA PHE A 51 -9.42 -2.86 27.28
C PHE A 51 -7.94 -2.79 26.93
N ASP A 52 -7.57 -3.18 25.71
CA ASP A 52 -6.17 -3.30 25.29
C ASP A 52 -5.91 -2.60 23.97
N ARG A 53 -4.75 -1.93 23.90
CA ARG A 53 -4.21 -1.37 22.68
C ARG A 53 -2.74 -1.74 22.53
N ILE A 54 -2.49 -2.82 21.80
CA ILE A 54 -1.15 -3.40 21.62
C ILE A 54 -0.57 -2.93 20.29
N HIS A 55 0.70 -2.52 20.32
CA HIS A 55 1.43 -2.06 19.15
C HIS A 55 2.50 -3.09 18.79
N TYR A 56 2.41 -3.67 17.60
CA TYR A 56 3.38 -4.60 17.05
C TYR A 56 4.24 -3.90 15.99
N PRO A 57 5.48 -3.49 16.32
CA PRO A 57 6.35 -2.78 15.38
C PRO A 57 7.02 -3.75 14.41
N LEU A 58 6.83 -3.53 13.12
CA LEU A 58 7.47 -4.27 12.04
C LEU A 58 8.52 -3.38 11.35
N PRO A 59 9.82 -3.62 11.57
CA PRO A 59 10.88 -2.81 11.00
C PRO A 59 11.08 -3.13 9.50
N LEU A 60 10.94 -2.12 8.67
CA LEU A 60 11.10 -2.18 7.22
C LEU A 60 12.39 -1.46 6.81
N PRO A 61 13.40 -2.18 6.27
CA PRO A 61 14.59 -1.56 5.71
C PRO A 61 14.29 -0.87 4.38
N TYR A 62 14.91 0.28 4.15
CA TYR A 62 14.77 1.00 2.89
C TYR A 62 15.49 0.27 1.76
N GLN A 63 14.76 -0.01 0.68
CA GLN A 63 15.26 -0.74 -0.50
C GLN A 63 15.78 0.18 -1.61
N GLY A 64 15.86 1.51 -1.38
CA GLY A 64 16.22 2.46 -2.42
C GLY A 64 15.03 2.90 -3.27
N LYS A 65 15.33 3.56 -4.39
CA LYS A 65 14.34 3.92 -5.40
C LYS A 65 14.22 2.77 -6.41
N PRO A 66 13.00 2.34 -6.79
CA PRO A 66 12.83 1.31 -7.80
C PRO A 66 13.37 1.78 -9.16
N ASP A 67 13.88 0.83 -9.95
CA ASP A 67 14.35 1.09 -11.32
C ASP A 67 13.16 1.37 -12.26
N PRO A 68 13.14 2.52 -12.99
CA PRO A 68 12.07 2.83 -13.92
C PRO A 68 11.85 1.79 -15.02
N VAL A 69 12.90 1.09 -15.47
CA VAL A 69 12.78 0.06 -16.51
C VAL A 69 12.01 -1.14 -15.99
N VAL A 70 12.27 -1.56 -14.75
CA VAL A 70 11.54 -2.65 -14.09
C VAL A 70 10.08 -2.27 -13.90
N LEU A 71 9.79 -1.04 -13.44
CA LEU A 71 8.42 -0.56 -13.27
C LEU A 71 7.65 -0.55 -14.59
N GLN A 72 8.27 -0.08 -15.68
CA GLN A 72 7.65 -0.10 -17.00
C GLN A 72 7.36 -1.52 -17.50
N GLY A 73 8.28 -2.45 -17.23
CA GLY A 73 8.08 -3.87 -17.51
C GLY A 73 6.86 -4.44 -16.80
N ILE A 74 6.73 -4.17 -15.49
CA ILE A 74 5.58 -4.59 -14.68
C ILE A 74 4.27 -3.95 -15.19
N ILE A 75 4.28 -2.66 -15.53
CA ILE A 75 3.09 -1.99 -16.08
C ILE A 75 2.64 -2.63 -17.39
N ARG A 76 3.58 -2.96 -18.28
CA ARG A 76 3.27 -3.64 -19.54
C ARG A 76 2.64 -5.01 -19.29
N SER A 77 3.25 -5.83 -18.42
CA SER A 77 2.71 -7.16 -18.11
C SER A 77 1.32 -7.10 -17.47
N LEU A 78 1.10 -6.15 -16.54
CA LEU A 78 -0.21 -5.95 -15.91
C LEU A 78 -1.26 -5.48 -16.90
N LYS A 79 -0.90 -4.62 -17.87
CA LYS A 79 -1.83 -4.17 -18.93
C LYS A 79 -2.20 -5.31 -19.87
N GLU A 80 -1.24 -6.15 -20.24
CA GLU A 80 -1.48 -7.35 -21.07
C GLU A 80 -2.40 -8.33 -20.35
N GLU A 81 -2.16 -8.58 -19.06
CA GLU A 81 -3.01 -9.46 -18.24
C GLU A 81 -4.43 -8.93 -18.09
N LEU A 82 -4.59 -7.63 -17.81
CA LEU A 82 -5.90 -6.97 -17.78
C LEU A 82 -6.59 -7.02 -19.14
N GLY A 83 -5.86 -6.83 -20.23
CA GLY A 83 -6.38 -6.94 -21.60
C GLY A 83 -6.91 -8.34 -21.88
N ARG A 84 -6.16 -9.37 -21.48
CA ARG A 84 -6.57 -10.78 -21.59
C ARG A 84 -7.84 -11.06 -20.77
N LEU A 85 -7.86 -10.69 -19.49
CA LEU A 85 -8.98 -10.95 -18.60
C LEU A 85 -10.24 -10.17 -19.00
N ARG A 86 -10.10 -8.90 -19.42
CA ARG A 86 -11.24 -8.10 -19.94
C ARG A 86 -11.72 -8.59 -21.31
N GLY A 87 -10.83 -9.11 -22.14
CA GLY A 87 -11.19 -9.76 -23.41
C GLY A 87 -12.00 -11.04 -23.20
N LEU A 88 -11.84 -11.71 -22.06
CA LEU A 88 -12.64 -12.87 -21.65
C LEU A 88 -14.00 -12.48 -21.04
N ASP A 89 -14.14 -11.30 -20.45
CA ASP A 89 -15.33 -10.91 -19.64
C ASP A 89 -16.24 -9.80 -20.21
N GLY A 90 -15.91 -9.10 -21.32
CA GLY A 90 -16.72 -7.91 -21.67
C GLY A 90 -16.72 -7.40 -23.10
N GLY A 91 -16.22 -8.17 -24.07
CA GLY A 91 -16.12 -7.73 -25.48
C GLY A 91 -17.23 -8.21 -26.42
N GLN A 92 -17.91 -9.30 -26.10
CA GLN A 92 -18.84 -9.98 -27.01
C GLN A 92 -20.29 -9.50 -26.81
N ASP A 93 -20.76 -9.37 -25.56
CA ASP A 93 -22.19 -9.19 -25.28
C ASP A 93 -22.80 -7.84 -25.68
N THR A 94 -22.01 -6.76 -25.79
CA THR A 94 -22.54 -5.42 -26.10
C THR A 94 -22.34 -4.97 -27.54
N ARG A 95 -21.36 -5.54 -28.25
CA ARG A 95 -21.17 -5.31 -29.69
C ARG A 95 -22.13 -6.17 -30.51
N ASP A 96 -22.33 -7.42 -30.12
CA ASP A 96 -23.19 -8.34 -30.85
C ASP A 96 -24.68 -7.95 -30.75
N THR A 97 -25.14 -7.40 -29.61
CA THR A 97 -26.52 -6.87 -29.49
C THR A 97 -26.74 -5.65 -30.37
N ARG A 98 -25.79 -4.70 -30.39
CA ARG A 98 -25.90 -3.50 -31.23
C ARG A 98 -25.85 -3.82 -32.71
N GLU A 99 -25.02 -4.78 -33.13
CA GLU A 99 -24.97 -5.21 -34.53
C GLU A 99 -26.20 -6.03 -34.93
N ALA A 100 -26.74 -6.85 -34.02
CA ALA A 100 -28.00 -7.58 -34.26
C ALA A 100 -29.21 -6.63 -34.38
N GLU A 101 -29.30 -5.60 -33.53
CA GLU A 101 -30.37 -4.58 -33.61
C GLU A 101 -30.32 -3.78 -34.93
N ILE A 102 -29.12 -3.50 -35.44
CA ILE A 102 -28.94 -2.77 -36.71
C ILE A 102 -29.39 -3.61 -37.92
N TRP A 103 -29.25 -4.93 -37.87
CA TRP A 103 -29.72 -5.83 -38.93
C TRP A 103 -31.24 -5.95 -38.97
N HIS A 104 -31.91 -6.00 -37.82
CA HIS A 104 -33.37 -6.12 -37.74
C HIS A 104 -34.15 -4.88 -38.21
N LEU A 105 -33.50 -3.73 -38.35
CA LEU A 105 -34.11 -2.48 -38.82
C LEU A 105 -34.02 -2.28 -40.34
N ARG A 106 -33.41 -3.22 -41.07
CA ARG A 106 -33.20 -3.15 -42.52
C ARG A 106 -34.09 -4.09 -43.35
N GLU A 107 -34.98 -4.82 -42.69
CA GLU A 107 -36.05 -5.64 -43.30
C GLU A 107 -37.42 -4.98 -43.06
#